data_AF-A0A6V1KXI2-F1
#
_entry.id   AF-A0A6V1KXI2-F1
#
_cell.length_a   1.000
_cell.length_b   1.000
_cell.length_c   1.000
_cell.angle_alpha   90.00
_cell.angle_beta   90.00
_cell.angle_gamma   90.00
#
_symmetry.space_group_name_H-M   'P 1'
#
loop_
_entity.id
_entity.type
_entity.pdbx_description
1 polymer ?
#
loop_
_entity_poly.entity_id
_entity_poly.type
_entity_poly.pdbx_seq_one_letter_code
_entity_poly.pdbx_strand_id
1 'polypeptide(L)'
;MNEINAARRLKEAQKEKAEAQKITLVKAAEADADAKYLSGQGVAKQRRAIVDGLRSSVDEFAGSVEGTTPQDVMHLLLLTQYFDMLNDVGKMPGSRMFMPHAPSAVGDLKEQLASFAAKRGGGVFGGR
;
A
#
# COMPACT_ATOMS: atom_id res chain seq x y z
N MET A 1 -31.85 58.77 13.47
CA MET A 1 -30.80 58.14 12.65
C MET A 1 -30.45 56.79 13.27
N ASN A 2 -31.47 55.94 13.36
CA ASN A 2 -31.62 54.85 14.31
C ASN A 2 -31.85 53.57 13.49
N GLU A 3 -31.35 52.43 13.96
CA GLU A 3 -31.64 51.07 13.47
C GLU A 3 -31.31 50.72 12.01
N ILE A 4 -31.71 51.49 11.00
CA ILE A 4 -31.51 51.16 9.57
C ILE A 4 -30.02 51.13 9.19
N ASN A 5 -29.23 52.09 9.66
CA ASN A 5 -27.78 52.12 9.41
C ASN A 5 -27.03 51.01 10.18
N ALA A 6 -27.51 50.66 11.38
CA ALA A 6 -26.96 49.57 12.16
C ALA A 6 -27.26 48.21 11.51
N ALA A 7 -28.49 48.00 11.02
CA ALA A 7 -28.89 46.80 10.30
C ALA A 7 -28.13 46.63 8.98
N ARG A 8 -27.87 47.72 8.24
CA ARG A 8 -27.09 47.67 6.99
C ARG A 8 -25.63 47.25 7.25
N ARG A 9 -24.99 47.84 8.26
CA ARG A 9 -23.62 47.44 8.68
C ARG A 9 -23.56 46.02 9.22
N LEU A 10 -24.55 45.59 10.00
CA LEU A 10 -24.64 44.21 10.47
C LEU A 10 -24.77 43.24 9.29
N LYS A 11 -25.60 43.55 8.29
CA LYS A 11 -25.77 42.72 7.10
C LYS A 11 -24.47 42.61 6.28
N GLU A 12 -23.73 43.70 6.12
CA GLU A 12 -22.42 43.70 5.46
C GLU A 12 -21.39 42.88 6.27
N ALA A 13 -21.30 43.09 7.58
CA ALA A 13 -20.39 42.33 8.45
C ALA A 13 -20.71 40.82 8.46
N GLN A 14 -21.99 40.44 8.39
CA GLN A 14 -22.38 39.03 8.31
C GLN A 14 -22.03 38.41 6.94
N LYS A 15 -22.15 39.17 5.85
CA LYS A 15 -21.70 38.71 4.52
C LYS A 15 -20.20 38.48 4.49
N GLU A 16 -19.42 39.44 4.95
CA GLU A 16 -17.96 39.36 5.07
C GLU A 16 -17.54 38.15 5.92
N LYS A 17 -18.20 37.93 7.08
CA LYS A 17 -17.96 36.76 7.92
C LYS A 17 -18.29 35.44 7.24
N ALA A 18 -19.41 35.37 6.50
CA ALA A 18 -19.80 34.17 5.78
C ALA A 18 -18.83 33.85 4.64
N GLU A 19 -18.34 34.87 3.92
CA GLU A 19 -17.33 34.72 2.89
C GLU A 19 -15.99 34.27 3.46
N ALA A 20 -15.55 34.85 4.59
CA ALA A 20 -14.34 34.42 5.29
C ALA A 20 -14.42 32.95 5.77
N GLN A 21 -15.59 32.51 6.27
CA GLN A 21 -15.81 31.11 6.64
C GLN A 21 -15.76 30.19 5.43
N LYS A 22 -16.36 30.59 4.31
CA LYS A 22 -16.31 29.83 3.06
C LYS A 22 -14.87 29.67 2.57
N ILE A 23 -14.08 30.74 2.58
CA ILE A 23 -12.67 30.70 2.17
C ILE A 23 -11.88 29.74 3.06
N THR A 24 -12.05 29.84 4.38
CA THR A 24 -11.38 28.94 5.34
C THR A 24 -11.74 27.48 5.09
N LEU A 25 -13.02 27.18 4.86
CA LEU A 25 -13.49 25.82 4.61
C LEU A 25 -12.95 25.25 3.30
N VAL A 26 -12.98 26.03 2.22
CA VAL A 26 -12.45 25.61 0.91
C VAL A 26 -10.95 25.38 0.99
N LYS A 27 -10.21 26.29 1.65
CA LYS A 27 -8.76 26.15 1.82
C LYS A 27 -8.38 24.93 2.67
N ALA A 28 -9.16 24.63 3.70
CA ALA A 28 -8.97 23.41 4.49
C ALA A 28 -9.23 22.14 3.65
N ALA A 29 -10.28 22.14 2.82
CA ALA A 29 -10.58 21.01 1.94
C ALA A 29 -9.53 20.82 0.84
N GLU A 30 -9.03 21.90 0.24
CA GLU A 30 -7.92 21.88 -0.72
C GLU A 30 -6.65 21.30 -0.07
N ALA A 31 -6.31 21.75 1.14
CA ALA A 31 -5.14 21.24 1.88
C ALA A 31 -5.25 19.74 2.21
N ASP A 32 -6.43 19.26 2.60
CA ASP A 32 -6.65 17.82 2.87
C ASP A 32 -6.57 16.98 1.59
N ALA A 33 -7.08 17.49 0.46
CA ALA A 33 -6.95 16.84 -0.84
C ALA A 33 -5.48 16.74 -1.28
N ASP A 34 -4.73 17.85 -1.17
CA ASP A 34 -3.32 17.90 -1.51
C ASP A 34 -2.48 16.98 -0.60
N ALA A 35 -2.78 16.95 0.70
CA ALA A 35 -2.11 16.05 1.64
C ALA A 35 -2.32 14.56 1.27
N LYS A 36 -3.55 14.17 0.93
CA LYS A 36 -3.86 12.81 0.47
C LYS A 36 -3.18 12.49 -0.85
N TYR A 37 -3.14 13.44 -1.78
CA TYR A 37 -2.48 13.27 -3.07
C TYR A 37 -0.96 13.07 -2.91
N LEU A 38 -0.31 13.92 -2.10
CA LEU A 38 1.12 13.81 -1.80
C LEU A 38 1.46 12.51 -1.06
N SER A 39 0.61 12.11 -0.10
CA SER A 39 0.74 10.82 0.60
C SER A 39 0.65 9.65 -0.38
N GLY A 40 -0.35 9.66 -1.27
CA GLY A 40 -0.50 8.65 -2.32
C GLY A 40 0.69 8.58 -3.26
N GLN A 41 1.23 9.74 -3.68
CA GLN A 41 2.47 9.80 -4.45
C GLN A 41 3.67 9.23 -3.69
N GLY A 42 3.81 9.56 -2.41
CA GLY A 42 4.87 9.04 -1.55
C GLY A 42 4.83 7.51 -1.46
N VAL A 43 3.66 6.94 -1.20
CA VAL A 43 3.45 5.49 -1.16
C VAL A 43 3.76 4.85 -2.52
N ALA A 44 3.33 5.45 -3.63
CA ALA A 44 3.62 4.93 -4.96
C ALA A 44 5.13 4.94 -5.27
N LYS A 45 5.83 6.04 -4.93
CA LYS A 45 7.29 6.15 -5.09
C LYS A 45 8.03 5.14 -4.22
N GLN A 46 7.62 4.98 -2.97
CA GLN A 46 8.17 3.97 -2.07
C GLN A 46 7.99 2.56 -2.63
N ARG A 47 6.78 2.20 -3.09
CA ARG A 47 6.51 0.89 -3.71
C ARG A 47 7.38 0.65 -4.93
N ARG A 48 7.58 1.68 -5.77
CA ARG A 48 8.46 1.60 -6.94
C ARG A 48 9.90 1.33 -6.52
N ALA A 49 10.43 2.09 -5.55
CA ALA A 49 11.78 1.90 -5.04
C ALA A 49 12.00 0.50 -4.44
N ILE A 50 11.00 -0.04 -3.73
CA ILE A 50 11.03 -1.42 -3.21
C ILE A 50 11.14 -2.43 -4.35
N VAL A 51 10.29 -2.31 -5.39
CA VAL A 51 10.28 -3.23 -6.53
C VAL A 51 11.59 -3.15 -7.33
N ASP A 52 12.07 -1.94 -7.58
CA ASP A 52 13.32 -1.72 -8.31
C ASP A 52 14.52 -2.28 -7.53
N GLY A 53 14.55 -2.10 -6.20
CA GLY A 53 15.55 -2.69 -5.31
C GLY A 53 15.51 -4.22 -5.32
N LEU A 54 14.32 -4.81 -5.19
CA LEU A 54 14.14 -6.27 -5.23
C LEU A 54 14.64 -6.86 -6.55
N ARG A 55 14.35 -6.18 -7.67
CA ARG A 55 14.82 -6.59 -9.00
C ARG A 55 16.35 -6.60 -9.07
N SER A 56 17.00 -5.54 -8.61
CA SER A 56 18.48 -5.48 -8.55
C SER A 56 19.03 -6.63 -7.72
N SER A 57 18.44 -6.89 -6.54
CA SER A 57 18.87 -7.99 -5.68
C SER A 57 18.71 -9.37 -6.33
N VAL A 58 17.64 -9.59 -7.10
CA VAL A 58 17.42 -10.84 -7.83
C VAL A 58 18.42 -10.99 -8.97
N ASP A 59 18.69 -9.93 -9.73
CA ASP A 59 19.65 -9.93 -10.84
C ASP A 59 21.10 -10.17 -10.33
N GLU A 60 21.48 -9.55 -9.21
CA GLU A 60 22.77 -9.77 -8.54
C GLU A 60 22.94 -11.21 -8.01
N PHE A 61 21.88 -11.77 -7.42
CA PHE A 61 21.91 -13.13 -6.88
C PHE A 61 21.96 -14.19 -7.98
N ALA A 62 21.20 -14.01 -9.06
CA ALA A 62 21.23 -14.88 -10.23
C ALA A 62 22.59 -14.84 -10.95
N GLY A 63 23.26 -13.69 -10.97
CA GLY A 63 24.60 -13.54 -11.57
C GLY A 63 25.75 -14.10 -10.72
N SER A 64 25.57 -14.25 -9.41
CA SER A 64 26.62 -14.71 -8.48
C SER A 64 26.57 -16.21 -8.16
N VAL A 65 25.43 -16.87 -8.39
CA VAL A 65 25.25 -18.30 -8.11
C VAL A 65 24.83 -19.03 -9.39
N GLU A 66 25.74 -19.83 -9.95
CA GLU A 66 25.50 -20.61 -11.17
C GLU A 66 24.38 -21.66 -10.96
N GLY A 67 23.44 -21.70 -11.90
CA GLY A 67 22.34 -22.67 -11.91
C GLY A 67 21.06 -22.22 -11.21
N THR A 68 21.04 -21.04 -10.59
CA THR A 68 19.86 -20.49 -9.92
C THR A 68 18.99 -19.68 -10.87
N THR A 69 17.68 -19.93 -10.86
CA THR A 69 16.73 -19.11 -11.63
C THR A 69 16.19 -17.96 -10.78
N PRO A 70 15.77 -16.83 -11.39
CA PRO A 70 15.06 -15.77 -10.68
C PRO A 70 13.81 -16.28 -9.92
N GLN A 71 13.19 -17.36 -10.40
CA GLN A 71 12.04 -18.00 -9.76
C GLN A 71 12.41 -18.66 -8.43
N ASP A 72 13.59 -19.27 -8.34
CA ASP A 72 14.06 -19.91 -7.10
C ASP A 72 14.36 -18.87 -6.01
N VAL A 73 14.93 -17.72 -6.40
CA VAL A 73 15.17 -16.59 -5.48
C VAL A 73 13.84 -16.04 -4.94
N MET A 74 12.85 -15.91 -5.81
CA MET A 74 11.49 -15.49 -5.41
C MET A 74 10.82 -16.50 -4.49
N HIS A 75 10.97 -17.81 -4.74
CA HIS A 75 10.45 -18.84 -3.84
C HIS A 75 11.10 -18.79 -2.45
N LEU A 76 12.42 -18.60 -2.39
CA LEU A 76 13.13 -18.45 -1.12
C LEU A 76 12.64 -17.22 -0.34
N LEU A 77 12.48 -16.08 -1.02
CA LEU A 77 12.00 -14.84 -0.41
C LEU A 77 10.57 -14.98 0.15
N LEU A 78 9.68 -15.67 -0.60
CA LEU A 78 8.32 -15.97 -0.14
C LEU A 78 8.30 -16.89 1.09
N LEU A 79 9.19 -17.88 1.14
CA LEU A 79 9.35 -18.76 2.31
C LEU A 79 9.82 -17.97 3.54
N THR A 80 10.82 -17.10 3.39
CA THR A 80 11.29 -16.24 4.48
C THR A 80 10.17 -15.33 4.99
N GLN A 81 9.42 -14.68 4.10
CA GLN A 81 8.30 -13.82 4.49
C GLN A 81 7.17 -14.60 5.18
N TYR A 82 6.92 -15.84 4.78
CA TYR A 82 5.99 -16.73 5.46
C TYR A 82 6.44 -17.01 6.90
N PHE A 83 7.72 -17.33 7.12
CA PHE A 83 8.25 -17.55 8.47
C PHE A 83 8.26 -16.27 9.32
N ASP A 84 8.54 -15.10 8.74
CA ASP A 84 8.45 -13.82 9.44
C ASP A 84 7.01 -13.54 9.90
N MET A 85 6.02 -13.82 9.05
CA MET A 85 4.60 -13.73 9.41
C MET A 85 4.26 -14.68 10.56
N LEU A 86 4.71 -15.93 10.50
CA LEU A 86 4.50 -16.91 11.58
C LEU A 86 5.10 -16.44 12.89
N ASN A 87 6.31 -15.86 12.84
CA ASN A 87 6.99 -15.33 14.02
C ASN A 87 6.27 -14.12 14.61
N ASP A 88 5.79 -13.20 13.76
CA ASP A 88 5.07 -12.00 14.19
C ASP A 88 3.70 -12.36 14.82
N VAL A 89 2.94 -13.25 14.18
CA VAL A 89 1.69 -13.79 14.72
C VAL A 89 1.93 -14.56 16.02
N GLY A 90 3.02 -15.31 16.11
CA GLY A 90 3.41 -16.05 17.31
C GLY A 90 3.82 -15.16 18.49
N LYS A 91 4.29 -13.94 18.23
CA LYS A 91 4.63 -12.93 19.26
C LYS A 91 3.43 -12.15 19.77
N MET A 92 2.31 -12.14 19.03
CA MET A 92 1.09 -11.47 19.46
C MET A 92 0.43 -12.21 20.64
N PRO A 93 0.24 -11.57 21.81
CA PRO A 93 -0.38 -12.21 22.96
C PRO A 93 -1.85 -12.55 22.65
N GLY A 94 -2.21 -13.83 22.77
CA GLY A 94 -3.57 -14.33 22.51
C GLY A 94 -3.80 -14.92 21.11
N SER A 95 -2.82 -14.83 20.20
CA SER A 95 -2.88 -15.49 18.90
C SER A 95 -2.65 -17.00 19.04
N ARG A 96 -3.61 -17.81 18.56
CA ARG A 96 -3.47 -19.27 18.46
C ARG A 96 -3.58 -19.65 16.99
N MET A 97 -2.47 -20.07 16.39
CA MET A 97 -2.43 -20.48 15.00
C MET A 97 -2.50 -21.99 14.89
N PHE A 98 -3.50 -22.50 14.16
CA PHE A 98 -3.61 -23.92 13.83
C PHE A 98 -2.92 -24.17 12.49
N MET A 99 -1.72 -24.75 12.54
CA MET A 99 -0.97 -25.13 11.34
C MET A 99 -1.27 -26.60 11.00
N PRO A 100 -1.75 -26.93 9.78
CA PRO A 100 -1.79 -28.32 9.34
C PRO A 100 -0.35 -28.82 9.20
N HIS A 101 0.05 -29.73 10.07
CA HIS A 101 1.40 -30.28 10.19
C HIS A 101 1.53 -31.67 9.54
N ALA A 102 0.61 -32.01 8.63
CA ALA A 102 0.70 -33.24 7.87
C ALA A 102 1.87 -33.12 6.86
N PRO A 103 2.71 -34.17 6.66
CA PRO A 103 3.79 -34.16 5.67
C PRO A 103 3.33 -33.83 4.24
N SER A 104 2.06 -34.12 3.91
CA SER A 104 1.41 -33.74 2.64
C SER A 104 1.22 -32.23 2.49
N ALA A 105 1.05 -31.48 3.59
CA ALA A 105 0.81 -30.05 3.57
C ALA A 105 2.01 -29.24 3.01
N VAL A 106 3.22 -29.79 3.09
CA VAL A 106 4.42 -29.17 2.50
C VAL A 106 4.42 -29.32 0.98
N GLY A 107 3.93 -30.47 0.47
CA GLY A 107 3.72 -30.69 -0.96
C GLY A 107 2.63 -29.77 -1.51
N ASP A 108 1.51 -29.67 -0.79
CA ASP A 108 0.40 -28.80 -1.14
C ASP A 108 0.83 -27.31 -1.14
N LEU A 109 1.64 -26.89 -0.16
CA LEU A 109 2.17 -25.52 -0.11
C LEU A 109 3.09 -25.23 -1.31
N LYS A 110 3.93 -26.18 -1.70
CA LYS A 110 4.80 -26.05 -2.88
C LYS A 110 3.98 -25.95 -4.16
N GLU A 111 2.93 -26.76 -4.32
CA GLU A 111 2.01 -26.69 -5.46
C GLU A 111 1.18 -25.40 -5.47
N GLN A 112 0.78 -24.89 -4.30
CA GLN A 112 0.10 -23.60 -4.18
C GLN A 112 1.03 -22.43 -4.53
N LEU A 113 2.29 -22.46 -4.10
CA LEU A 113 3.29 -21.45 -4.47
C LEU A 113 3.60 -21.50 -5.98
N ALA A 114 3.79 -22.71 -6.53
CA ALA A 114 4.05 -22.89 -7.96
C ALA A 114 2.85 -22.49 -8.84
N SER A 115 1.63 -22.83 -8.43
CA SER A 115 0.40 -22.45 -9.15
C SER A 115 0.13 -20.94 -9.06
N PHE A 116 0.46 -20.29 -7.94
CA PHE A 116 0.39 -18.83 -7.82
C PHE A 116 1.36 -18.13 -8.78
N ALA A 117 2.59 -18.64 -8.91
CA ALA A 117 3.56 -18.15 -9.88
C ALA A 117 3.10 -18.37 -11.34
N ALA A 118 2.56 -19.54 -11.65
CA ALA A 118 2.05 -19.87 -12.99
C ALA A 118 0.84 -19.02 -13.39
N LYS A 119 -0.08 -18.75 -12.46
CA LYS A 119 -1.30 -17.96 -12.72
C LYS A 119 -1.01 -16.48 -12.95
N ARG A 120 0.14 -15.97 -12.47
CA ARG A 120 0.59 -14.59 -12.70
C ARG A 120 1.39 -14.41 -14.00
N GLY A 121 1.97 -15.49 -14.54
CA GLY A 121 2.73 -15.49 -15.81
C GLY A 121 1.89 -15.64 -17.08
N GLY A 122 0.61 -16.03 -16.99
CA GLY A 122 -0.26 -16.28 -18.15
C GLY A 122 -1.33 -15.22 -18.44
N GLY A 123 -1.25 -14.05 -17.77
CA GLY A 123 -2.43 -13.20 -17.58
C GLY A 123 -2.42 -11.80 -18.19
N VAL A 124 -1.44 -11.36 -18.99
CA VAL A 124 -1.51 -10.07 -19.70
C VAL A 124 -0.59 -10.09 -20.93
N PHE A 125 -1.05 -10.59 -22.09
CA PHE A 125 -0.64 -10.15 -23.44
C PHE A 125 -1.35 -11.06 -24.47
N GLY A 126 -2.55 -10.66 -24.88
CA GLY A 126 -3.34 -11.35 -25.90
C GLY A 126 -4.63 -10.58 -26.13
N GLY A 127 -4.62 -9.70 -27.13
CA GLY A 127 -5.61 -8.65 -27.32
C GLY A 127 -7.01 -9.11 -27.72
N ARG A 128 -7.99 -8.33 -27.30
CA ARG A 128 -8.79 -7.48 -28.19
C ARG A 128 -9.45 -6.39 -27.36
#